data_AF-A0A0D1Z1H6-F1
#
_entry.id   AF-A0A0D1Z1H6-F1
#
_cell.length_a   1.000
_cell.length_b   1.000
_cell.length_c   1.000
_cell.angle_alpha   90.00
_cell.angle_beta   90.00
_cell.angle_gamma   90.00
#
_symmetry.space_group_name_H-M   'P 1'
#
loop_
_entity.id
_entity.type
_entity.pdbx_description
1 polymer ?
#
loop_
_entity_poly.entity_id
_entity_poly.type
_entity_poly.pdbx_seq_one_letter_code
_entity_poly.pdbx_strand_id
1 'polypeptide(L)'
;MSSKHLSRTFSFSKNNKAFPSPRIRPYGPRQVRSYASESADKSNLRPLVLEKPDKFRPPSHPSRKPAPRRSFGPRLTDEEIAAQKTKQYPSMMPPEGSFKYALLTARRFHAWFATSILVALAGATFYIDFHSKNKYPDLLPPASLLWSHPIEYMSQYAQVYKMHKQEEAAENLKKRQRKQDEVRKRREYMRAHGIEHEGPYGLGTVEGDEYRKKMEEEREHLSLEEQAREELVRSLRAQRAREQEILDADEVRGFDGERRKVKKWFGIW
;
A
#
# COMPACT_ATOMS: atom_id res chain seq x y z
N MET A 1 16.19 -50.18 -7.91
CA MET A 1 17.08 -49.60 -8.93
C MET A 1 16.24 -48.93 -10.00
N SER A 2 16.72 -47.80 -10.55
CA SER A 2 16.24 -47.12 -11.77
C SER A 2 15.34 -45.89 -11.56
N SER A 3 15.97 -44.75 -11.24
CA SER A 3 15.48 -43.41 -11.59
C SER A 3 16.03 -43.05 -12.98
N LYS A 4 15.16 -42.80 -13.96
CA LYS A 4 15.58 -42.26 -15.26
C LYS A 4 15.22 -40.78 -15.33
N HIS A 5 16.21 -39.92 -15.13
CA HIS A 5 16.14 -38.50 -15.46
C HIS A 5 16.37 -38.31 -16.97
N LEU A 6 15.49 -37.57 -17.63
CA LEU A 6 15.63 -37.13 -19.02
C LEU A 6 15.92 -35.63 -19.02
N SER A 7 17.18 -35.25 -19.23
CA SER A 7 17.60 -33.88 -19.52
C SER A 7 17.67 -33.69 -21.02
N ARG A 8 16.88 -32.75 -21.55
CA ARG A 8 16.83 -32.39 -22.98
C ARG A 8 17.64 -31.12 -23.18
N THR A 9 18.82 -31.23 -23.78
CA THR A 9 19.64 -30.08 -24.20
C THR A 9 19.21 -29.63 -25.60
N PHE A 10 19.05 -28.33 -25.79
CA PHE A 10 18.77 -27.73 -27.10
C PHE A 10 20.05 -27.04 -27.59
N SER A 11 20.60 -27.55 -28.69
CA SER A 11 21.77 -26.99 -29.38
C SER A 11 21.30 -25.94 -30.40
N PHE A 12 21.88 -24.74 -30.33
CA PHE A 12 21.58 -23.64 -31.24
C PHE A 12 22.71 -23.49 -32.26
N SER A 13 22.39 -23.83 -33.53
CA SER A 13 23.29 -23.73 -34.67
C SER A 13 23.49 -22.28 -35.11
N LYS A 14 24.74 -21.83 -35.21
CA LYS A 14 25.13 -20.50 -35.72
C LYS A 14 25.47 -20.60 -37.21
N ASN A 15 24.59 -20.07 -38.06
CA ASN A 15 24.90 -19.83 -39.47
C ASN A 15 25.46 -18.41 -39.65
N ASN A 16 26.79 -18.31 -39.84
CA ASN A 16 27.48 -17.09 -40.24
C ASN A 16 27.30 -16.85 -41.74
N LYS A 17 26.62 -15.76 -42.11
CA LYS A 17 26.69 -15.19 -43.47
C LYS A 17 27.49 -13.90 -43.41
N ALA A 18 28.66 -13.93 -44.02
CA ALA A 18 29.55 -12.78 -44.18
C ALA A 18 28.95 -11.79 -45.19
N PHE A 19 29.00 -10.50 -44.86
CA PHE A 19 28.74 -9.39 -45.77
C PHE A 19 29.96 -8.46 -45.81
N PRO A 20 30.26 -7.85 -46.97
CA PRO A 20 31.52 -7.17 -47.23
C PRO A 20 31.60 -5.78 -46.58
N SER A 21 32.79 -5.44 -46.11
CA SER A 21 33.13 -4.16 -45.45
C SER A 21 32.94 -2.94 -46.36
N PRO A 22 32.36 -1.83 -45.86
CA PRO A 22 32.32 -0.57 -46.60
C PRO A 22 33.66 0.17 -46.53
N ARG A 23 34.07 0.76 -47.66
CA ARG A 23 35.26 1.60 -47.84
C ARG A 23 35.20 2.86 -46.97
N ILE A 24 36.26 3.10 -46.22
CA ILE A 24 36.50 4.33 -45.46
C ILE A 24 36.83 5.47 -46.43
N ARG A 25 36.11 6.60 -46.36
CA ARG A 25 36.55 7.88 -46.94
C ARG A 25 37.18 8.74 -45.83
N PRO A 26 38.26 9.50 -46.11
CA PRO A 26 38.97 10.25 -45.08
C PRO A 26 38.22 11.52 -44.65
N TYR A 27 38.47 11.86 -43.39
CA TYR A 27 37.90 12.95 -42.61
C TYR A 27 38.25 14.34 -43.16
N GLY A 28 37.26 15.23 -43.23
CA GLY A 28 37.46 16.69 -43.33
C GLY A 28 37.73 17.32 -41.95
N PRO A 29 38.36 18.50 -41.90
CA PRO A 29 38.97 19.03 -40.68
C PRO A 29 37.96 19.52 -39.63
N ARG A 30 38.36 19.17 -38.41
CA ARG A 30 37.82 19.45 -37.08
C ARG A 30 37.73 20.97 -36.83
N GLN A 31 36.51 21.52 -36.74
CA GLN A 31 36.33 22.85 -36.14
C GLN A 31 36.40 22.71 -34.62
N VAL A 32 37.47 23.25 -34.04
CA VAL A 32 37.62 23.53 -32.62
C VAL A 32 36.71 24.71 -32.30
N ARG A 33 35.70 24.51 -31.44
CA ARG A 33 34.97 25.63 -30.83
C ARG A 33 35.52 25.85 -29.43
N SER A 34 36.08 27.04 -29.27
CA SER A 34 36.57 27.68 -28.06
C SER A 34 35.47 27.78 -26.99
N TYR A 35 35.87 27.60 -25.74
CA TYR A 35 35.06 27.87 -24.56
C TYR A 35 35.13 29.36 -24.18
N ALA A 36 34.13 29.74 -23.36
CA ALA A 36 33.99 30.97 -22.58
C ALA A 36 33.34 32.17 -23.28
N SER A 37 32.10 32.45 -22.88
CA SER A 37 31.75 33.83 -22.51
C SER A 37 31.17 33.81 -21.10
N GLU A 38 31.91 34.49 -20.24
CA GLU A 38 31.56 34.94 -18.91
C GLU A 38 30.48 36.03 -19.03
N SER A 39 29.63 36.14 -18.01
CA SER A 39 28.57 37.14 -17.81
C SER A 39 27.23 36.91 -18.55
N ALA A 40 26.30 36.25 -17.83
CA ALA A 40 24.87 36.50 -17.96
C ALA A 40 24.19 36.27 -16.59
N ASP A 41 23.39 37.25 -16.20
CA ASP A 41 22.71 37.50 -14.93
C ASP A 41 22.23 36.30 -14.10
N LYS A 42 22.60 36.32 -12.81
CA LYS A 42 22.13 35.39 -11.76
C LYS A 42 20.75 35.78 -11.21
N SER A 43 19.74 35.93 -12.06
CA SER A 43 18.39 36.34 -11.60
C SER A 43 17.25 35.41 -12.01
N ASN A 44 17.51 34.11 -12.13
CA ASN A 44 16.45 33.09 -12.16
C ASN A 44 16.89 31.84 -11.39
N LEU A 45 16.36 31.65 -10.18
CA LEU A 45 16.55 30.48 -9.32
C LEU A 45 15.81 29.22 -9.86
N ARG A 46 15.88 28.97 -11.17
CA ARG A 46 15.59 27.65 -11.71
C ARG A 46 16.92 26.89 -11.77
N PRO A 47 17.02 25.67 -11.25
CA PRO A 47 18.19 24.86 -11.53
C PRO A 47 18.35 24.79 -13.05
N LEU A 48 19.53 25.13 -13.59
CA LEU A 48 19.86 24.86 -14.99
C LEU A 48 19.86 23.34 -15.18
N VAL A 49 18.67 22.78 -15.41
CA VAL A 49 18.51 21.39 -15.79
C VAL A 49 18.96 21.33 -17.23
N LEU A 50 20.12 20.70 -17.45
CA LEU A 50 20.61 20.31 -18.77
C LEU A 50 19.44 19.67 -19.51
N GLU A 51 19.07 20.21 -20.68
CA GLU A 51 18.12 19.53 -21.55
C GLU A 51 18.63 18.12 -21.76
N LYS A 52 17.80 17.12 -21.45
CA LYS A 52 18.19 15.72 -21.63
C LYS A 52 18.68 15.59 -23.07
N PRO A 53 19.91 15.07 -23.30
CA PRO A 53 20.44 14.94 -24.65
C PRO A 53 19.42 14.18 -25.48
N ASP A 54 19.16 14.68 -26.69
CA ASP A 54 18.15 14.14 -27.58
C ASP A 54 18.38 12.63 -27.71
N LYS A 55 17.42 11.84 -27.22
CA LYS A 55 17.62 10.39 -27.05
C LYS A 55 18.03 9.84 -28.40
N PHE A 56 19.18 9.15 -28.48
CA PHE A 56 19.75 8.65 -29.74
C PHE A 56 18.67 7.97 -30.58
N ARG A 57 18.21 8.66 -31.62
CA ARG A 57 17.26 8.16 -32.60
C ARG A 57 18.08 7.78 -33.82
N PRO A 58 18.14 6.48 -34.16
CA PRO A 58 18.80 6.09 -35.39
C PRO A 58 18.13 6.82 -36.58
N PRO A 59 18.85 7.07 -37.68
CA PRO A 59 18.35 7.82 -38.83
C PRO A 59 17.08 7.23 -39.48
N SER A 60 16.70 6.00 -39.13
CA SER A 60 15.45 5.35 -39.55
C SER A 60 14.19 5.78 -38.78
N HIS A 61 14.32 6.47 -37.65
CA HIS A 61 13.18 6.96 -36.87
C HIS A 61 13.11 8.49 -36.91
N PRO A 62 12.23 9.09 -37.74
CA PRO A 62 12.12 10.55 -37.82
C PRO A 62 11.63 11.12 -36.49
N SER A 63 12.22 12.23 -36.06
CA SER A 63 11.79 12.99 -34.87
C SER A 63 10.39 13.61 -35.01
N ARG A 64 9.80 13.53 -36.21
CA ARG A 64 8.54 14.16 -36.57
C ARG A 64 7.36 13.35 -36.04
N LYS A 65 6.45 14.03 -35.33
CA LYS A 65 5.13 13.48 -34.98
C LYS A 65 4.46 12.94 -36.25
N PRO A 66 3.75 11.79 -36.19
CA PRO A 66 3.05 11.25 -37.34
C PRO A 66 2.09 12.30 -37.92
N ALA A 67 2.03 12.38 -39.24
CA ALA A 67 1.11 13.28 -39.93
C ALA A 67 -0.34 12.98 -39.50
N PRO A 68 -1.21 14.00 -39.36
CA PRO A 68 -2.60 13.78 -39.01
C PRO A 68 -3.23 12.83 -40.03
N ARG A 69 -3.96 11.81 -39.53
CA ARG A 69 -4.68 10.87 -40.37
C ARG A 69 -5.66 11.66 -41.24
N ARG A 70 -5.53 11.54 -42.56
CA ARG A 70 -6.45 12.16 -43.51
C ARG A 70 -7.80 11.47 -43.38
N SER A 71 -8.79 12.17 -42.82
CA SER A 71 -10.19 11.72 -42.87
C SER A 71 -10.66 11.86 -44.30
N PHE A 72 -10.99 10.75 -44.95
CA PHE A 72 -11.57 10.78 -46.29
C PHE A 72 -13.07 11.08 -46.16
N GLY A 73 -13.46 12.33 -46.40
CA GLY A 73 -14.84 12.80 -46.38
C GLY A 73 -14.98 14.26 -45.98
N PRO A 74 -16.19 14.85 -46.10
CA PRO A 74 -16.50 16.14 -45.53
C PRO A 74 -16.17 16.17 -44.03
N ARG A 75 -15.78 17.33 -43.50
CA ARG A 75 -15.61 17.49 -42.05
C ARG A 75 -16.99 17.35 -41.41
N LEU A 76 -17.09 16.48 -40.40
CA LEU A 76 -18.31 16.32 -39.62
C LEU A 76 -18.66 17.66 -38.98
N THR A 77 -19.92 18.04 -39.04
CA THR A 77 -20.42 19.20 -38.28
C THR A 77 -20.39 18.88 -36.79
N ASP A 78 -20.35 19.89 -35.93
CA ASP A 78 -20.34 19.67 -34.48
C ASP A 78 -21.60 18.93 -34.00
N GLU A 79 -22.72 19.15 -34.68
CA GLU A 79 -23.99 18.45 -34.46
C GLU A 79 -23.89 16.95 -34.82
N GLU A 80 -23.27 16.61 -35.94
CA GLU A 80 -23.04 15.22 -36.35
C GLU A 80 -22.09 14.50 -35.38
N ILE A 81 -21.08 15.19 -34.87
CA ILE A 81 -20.16 14.65 -33.86
C ILE A 81 -20.91 14.37 -32.55
N ALA A 82 -21.79 15.27 -32.13
CA ALA A 82 -22.64 15.06 -30.96
C ALA A 82 -23.59 13.87 -31.15
N ALA A 83 -24.23 13.77 -32.32
CA ALA A 83 -25.14 12.67 -32.66
C ALA A 83 -24.42 11.31 -32.72
N GLN A 84 -23.16 11.27 -33.18
CA GLN A 84 -22.36 10.04 -33.19
C GLN A 84 -22.06 9.52 -31.78
N LYS A 85 -21.86 10.41 -30.79
CA LYS A 85 -21.59 10.01 -29.39
C LYS A 85 -22.78 9.34 -28.73
N THR A 86 -24.00 9.74 -29.10
CA THR A 86 -25.24 9.20 -28.52
C THR A 86 -25.82 8.03 -29.29
N LYS A 87 -25.24 7.68 -30.46
CA LYS A 87 -25.78 6.64 -31.33
C LYS A 87 -25.47 5.25 -30.78
N GLN A 88 -26.52 4.57 -30.32
CA GLN A 88 -26.42 3.23 -29.74
C GLN A 88 -26.69 2.16 -30.79
N TYR A 89 -25.80 1.17 -30.90
CA TYR A 89 -26.00 -0.02 -31.74
C TYR A 89 -26.21 -1.27 -30.89
N PRO A 90 -26.87 -2.32 -31.43
CA PRO A 90 -26.92 -3.62 -30.77
C PRO A 90 -25.48 -4.10 -30.45
N SER A 91 -25.26 -4.68 -29.27
CA SER A 91 -23.94 -5.12 -28.73
C SER A 91 -22.94 -4.05 -28.27
N MET A 92 -23.25 -2.75 -28.37
CA MET A 92 -22.40 -1.72 -27.76
C MET A 92 -22.61 -1.59 -26.25
N MET A 93 -21.61 -1.01 -25.56
CA MET A 93 -21.70 -0.61 -24.15
C MET A 93 -22.96 0.24 -23.92
N PRO A 94 -23.73 0.05 -22.84
CA PRO A 94 -24.90 0.89 -22.55
C PRO A 94 -24.56 2.39 -22.56
N PRO A 95 -25.53 3.26 -22.89
CA PRO A 95 -25.27 4.69 -23.04
C PRO A 95 -24.79 5.30 -21.72
N GLU A 96 -23.93 6.32 -21.85
CA GLU A 96 -23.40 7.08 -20.71
C GLU A 96 -24.56 7.69 -19.91
N GLY A 97 -24.52 7.55 -18.58
CA GLY A 97 -25.63 7.94 -17.69
C GLY A 97 -26.67 6.85 -17.43
N SER A 98 -26.63 5.70 -18.13
CA SER A 98 -27.41 4.53 -17.74
C SER A 98 -26.83 3.87 -16.48
N PHE A 99 -27.70 3.30 -15.63
CA PHE A 99 -27.27 2.50 -14.48
C PHE A 99 -26.33 1.35 -14.89
N LYS A 100 -26.60 0.71 -16.03
CA LYS A 100 -25.75 -0.38 -16.54
C LYS A 100 -24.34 0.11 -16.89
N TYR A 101 -24.23 1.31 -17.47
CA TYR A 101 -22.94 1.93 -17.76
C TYR A 101 -22.20 2.28 -16.47
N ALA A 102 -22.90 2.86 -15.50
CA ALA A 102 -22.33 3.21 -14.20
C ALA A 102 -21.85 1.97 -13.43
N LEU A 103 -22.62 0.88 -13.45
CA LEU A 103 -22.24 -0.37 -12.82
C LEU A 103 -20.99 -0.98 -13.46
N LEU A 104 -20.85 -0.92 -14.79
CA LEU A 104 -19.69 -1.48 -15.52
C LEU A 104 -18.42 -0.62 -15.46
N THR A 105 -18.55 0.71 -15.33
CA THR A 105 -17.41 1.63 -15.42
C THR A 105 -17.00 2.27 -14.10
N ALA A 106 -17.94 2.48 -13.16
CA ALA A 106 -17.62 3.18 -11.93
C ALA A 106 -16.97 2.24 -10.91
N ARG A 107 -15.71 2.53 -10.58
CA ARG A 107 -14.93 1.79 -9.57
C ARG A 107 -15.59 1.77 -8.18
N ARG A 108 -16.37 2.81 -7.85
CA ARG A 108 -17.08 2.94 -6.56
C ARG A 108 -18.16 1.86 -6.40
N PHE A 109 -18.93 1.58 -7.44
CA PHE A 109 -19.95 0.53 -7.39
C PHE A 109 -19.30 -0.85 -7.29
N HIS A 110 -18.25 -1.13 -8.07
CA HIS A 110 -17.50 -2.38 -7.95
C HIS A 110 -16.96 -2.61 -6.54
N ALA A 111 -16.32 -1.59 -5.96
CA ALA A 111 -15.82 -1.67 -4.60
C ALA A 111 -16.96 -1.92 -3.60
N TRP A 112 -18.07 -1.19 -3.70
CA TRP A 112 -19.20 -1.34 -2.80
C TRP A 112 -19.87 -2.73 -2.92
N PHE A 113 -20.10 -3.23 -4.13
CA PHE A 113 -20.65 -4.58 -4.34
C PHE A 113 -19.69 -5.67 -3.87
N ALA A 114 -18.40 -5.58 -4.21
CA ALA A 114 -17.41 -6.55 -3.74
C ALA A 114 -17.32 -6.57 -2.20
N THR A 115 -17.27 -5.40 -1.58
CA THR A 115 -17.24 -5.29 -0.11
C THR A 115 -18.55 -5.79 0.51
N SER A 116 -19.71 -5.46 -0.04
CA SER A 116 -21.00 -5.92 0.50
C SER A 116 -21.17 -7.43 0.40
N ILE A 117 -20.74 -8.06 -0.70
CA ILE A 117 -20.76 -9.52 -0.86
C ILE A 117 -19.83 -10.19 0.17
N LEU A 118 -18.63 -9.66 0.38
CA LEU A 118 -17.71 -10.18 1.39
C LEU A 118 -18.26 -10.03 2.82
N VAL A 119 -18.85 -8.88 3.14
CA VAL A 119 -19.49 -8.64 4.44
C VAL A 119 -20.69 -9.56 4.65
N ALA A 120 -21.52 -9.75 3.62
CA ALA A 120 -22.67 -10.67 3.68
C ALA A 120 -22.22 -12.12 3.89
N LEU A 121 -21.16 -12.57 3.20
CA LEU A 121 -20.61 -13.91 3.36
C LEU A 121 -20.01 -14.10 4.76
N ALA A 122 -19.27 -13.12 5.28
CA ALA A 122 -18.75 -13.13 6.64
C ALA A 122 -19.88 -13.15 7.69
N GLY A 123 -20.97 -12.40 7.46
CA GLY A 123 -22.16 -12.44 8.30
C GLY A 123 -22.85 -13.79 8.26
N ALA A 124 -22.97 -14.40 7.08
CA ALA A 124 -23.59 -15.72 6.92
C ALA A 124 -22.80 -16.83 7.61
N THR A 125 -21.46 -16.84 7.48
CA THR A 125 -20.61 -17.82 8.18
C THR A 125 -20.70 -17.64 9.69
N PHE A 126 -20.67 -16.41 10.20
CA PHE A 126 -20.88 -16.13 11.61
C PHE A 126 -22.26 -16.59 12.10
N TYR A 127 -23.31 -16.35 11.31
CA TYR A 127 -24.67 -16.75 11.65
C TYR A 127 -24.81 -18.27 11.76
N ILE A 128 -24.26 -19.02 10.79
CA ILE A 128 -24.27 -20.49 10.77
C ILE A 128 -23.42 -21.06 11.91
N ASP A 129 -22.24 -20.50 12.15
CA ASP A 129 -21.35 -20.91 13.25
C ASP A 129 -22.02 -20.74 14.62
N PHE A 130 -22.66 -19.59 14.83
CA PHE A 130 -23.39 -19.31 16.06
C PHE A 130 -24.59 -20.24 16.23
N HIS A 131 -25.44 -20.42 15.21
CA HIS A 131 -26.59 -21.32 15.33
C HIS A 131 -26.21 -22.79 15.56
N SER A 132 -25.05 -23.22 15.06
CA SER A 132 -24.59 -24.61 15.24
C SER A 132 -23.92 -24.86 16.58
N LYS A 133 -23.23 -23.86 17.17
CA LYS A 133 -22.45 -24.00 18.42
C LYS A 133 -23.13 -23.42 19.66
N ASN A 134 -24.18 -22.61 19.49
CA ASN A 134 -24.84 -21.96 20.60
C ASN A 134 -25.47 -23.00 21.56
N LYS A 135 -25.14 -22.87 22.84
CA LYS A 135 -25.63 -23.72 23.94
C LYS A 135 -27.06 -23.35 24.39
N TYR A 136 -27.54 -22.17 23.99
CA TYR A 136 -28.85 -21.63 24.35
C TYR A 136 -29.71 -21.38 23.09
N PRO A 137 -30.10 -22.42 22.35
CA PRO A 137 -30.91 -22.26 21.13
C PRO A 137 -32.31 -21.74 21.45
N ASP A 138 -32.89 -22.16 22.57
CA ASP A 138 -34.27 -21.83 22.95
C ASP A 138 -34.46 -20.36 23.36
N LEU A 139 -33.36 -19.67 23.69
CA LEU A 139 -33.38 -18.26 24.08
C LEU A 139 -33.29 -17.31 22.87
N LEU A 140 -33.15 -17.84 21.65
CA LEU A 140 -33.07 -17.02 20.46
C LEU A 140 -34.42 -16.40 20.11
N PRO A 141 -34.46 -15.10 19.75
CA PRO A 141 -35.70 -14.47 19.33
C PRO A 141 -36.23 -15.09 18.03
N PRO A 142 -37.56 -15.24 17.87
CA PRO A 142 -38.15 -15.79 16.65
C PRO A 142 -37.91 -14.84 15.47
N ALA A 143 -37.72 -15.40 14.26
CA ALA A 143 -37.46 -14.60 13.05
C ALA A 143 -38.61 -13.65 12.67
N SER A 144 -39.84 -13.89 13.15
CA SER A 144 -40.98 -12.98 12.98
C SER A 144 -40.81 -11.66 13.75
N LEU A 145 -40.06 -11.66 14.85
CA LEU A 145 -39.80 -10.47 15.66
C LEU A 145 -38.92 -9.46 14.92
N LEU A 146 -38.10 -9.90 13.96
CA LEU A 146 -37.28 -9.01 13.12
C LEU A 146 -38.11 -7.96 12.38
N TRP A 147 -39.28 -8.35 11.87
CA TRP A 147 -40.12 -7.47 11.06
C TRP A 147 -41.01 -6.55 11.89
N SER A 148 -41.39 -6.97 13.10
CA SER A 148 -42.24 -6.18 14.01
C SER A 148 -41.42 -5.26 14.91
N HIS A 149 -40.38 -5.78 15.56
CA HIS A 149 -39.54 -5.08 16.52
C HIS A 149 -38.05 -5.37 16.27
N PRO A 150 -37.44 -4.75 15.24
CA PRO A 150 -36.07 -5.06 14.84
C PRO A 150 -35.04 -4.72 15.93
N ILE A 151 -35.26 -3.64 16.69
CA ILE A 151 -34.35 -3.22 17.77
C ILE A 151 -34.38 -4.22 18.92
N GLU A 152 -35.57 -4.69 19.29
CA GLU A 152 -35.75 -5.66 20.36
C GLU A 152 -35.12 -7.01 19.99
N TYR A 153 -35.37 -7.49 18.77
CA TYR A 153 -34.73 -8.71 18.24
C TYR A 153 -33.20 -8.63 18.38
N MET A 154 -32.59 -7.51 17.94
CA MET A 154 -31.14 -7.35 18.01
C MET A 154 -30.63 -7.31 19.45
N SER A 155 -31.37 -6.69 20.38
CA SER A 155 -31.00 -6.63 21.79
C SER A 155 -31.05 -8.02 22.47
N GLN A 156 -32.11 -8.79 22.22
CA GLN A 156 -32.26 -10.15 22.74
C GLN A 156 -31.19 -11.08 22.15
N TYR A 157 -30.96 -10.99 20.84
CA TYR A 157 -29.90 -11.75 20.16
C TYR A 157 -28.52 -11.42 20.74
N ALA A 158 -28.21 -10.14 20.96
CA ALA A 158 -26.96 -9.71 21.58
C ALA A 158 -26.80 -10.22 23.01
N GLN A 159 -27.89 -10.30 23.79
CA GLN A 159 -27.89 -10.87 25.13
C GLN A 159 -27.55 -12.37 25.10
N VAL A 160 -28.18 -13.15 24.21
CA VAL A 160 -27.87 -14.58 24.06
C VAL A 160 -26.43 -14.78 23.61
N TYR A 161 -25.97 -13.99 22.64
CA TYR A 161 -24.59 -14.03 22.19
C TYR A 161 -23.60 -13.76 23.33
N LYS A 162 -23.89 -12.76 24.19
CA LYS A 162 -23.09 -12.47 25.38
C LYS A 162 -23.04 -13.66 26.34
N MET A 163 -24.17 -14.30 26.63
CA MET A 163 -24.22 -15.48 27.50
C MET A 163 -23.39 -16.65 26.93
N HIS A 164 -23.54 -16.92 25.63
CA HIS A 164 -22.73 -17.93 24.94
C HIS A 164 -21.22 -17.64 25.05
N LYS A 165 -20.80 -16.38 24.82
CA LYS A 165 -19.38 -15.99 24.93
C LYS A 165 -18.86 -16.03 26.36
N GLN A 166 -19.68 -15.70 27.35
CA GLN A 166 -19.33 -15.82 28.76
C GLN A 166 -19.06 -17.28 29.14
N GLU A 167 -19.88 -18.21 28.68
CA GLU A 167 -19.68 -19.63 28.95
C GLU A 167 -18.45 -20.19 28.23
N GLU A 168 -18.22 -19.83 26.95
CA GLU A 168 -16.97 -20.18 26.25
C GLU A 168 -15.74 -19.65 26.99
N ALA A 169 -15.81 -18.41 27.49
CA ALA A 169 -14.73 -17.83 28.30
C ALA A 169 -14.53 -18.61 29.62
N ALA A 170 -15.61 -18.99 30.30
CA ALA A 170 -15.55 -19.78 31.53
C ALA A 170 -14.97 -21.18 31.29
N GLU A 171 -15.36 -21.85 30.21
CA GLU A 171 -14.79 -23.14 29.81
C GLU A 171 -13.30 -23.03 29.47
N ASN A 172 -12.90 -21.99 28.74
CA ASN A 172 -11.50 -21.73 28.42
C ASN A 172 -10.68 -21.41 29.66
N LEU A 173 -11.25 -20.66 30.62
CA LEU A 173 -10.62 -20.38 31.90
C LEU A 173 -10.43 -21.68 32.71
N LYS A 174 -11.44 -22.54 32.80
CA LYS A 174 -11.32 -23.86 33.44
C LYS A 174 -10.23 -24.71 32.78
N LYS A 175 -10.16 -24.73 31.45
CA LYS A 175 -9.10 -25.44 30.71
C LYS A 175 -7.70 -24.88 31.03
N ARG A 176 -7.57 -23.56 31.13
CA ARG A 176 -6.29 -22.91 31.49
C ARG A 176 -5.89 -23.19 32.94
N GLN A 177 -6.84 -23.13 33.88
CA GLN A 177 -6.61 -23.46 35.29
C GLN A 177 -6.11 -24.90 35.44
N ARG A 178 -6.76 -25.88 34.80
CA ARG A 178 -6.31 -27.29 34.82
C ARG A 178 -4.86 -27.44 34.35
N LYS A 179 -4.48 -26.77 33.25
CA LYS A 179 -3.10 -26.78 32.75
C LYS A 179 -2.13 -26.13 33.74
N GLN A 180 -2.53 -25.03 34.37
CA GLN A 180 -1.70 -24.37 35.39
C GLN A 180 -1.53 -25.24 36.64
N ASP A 181 -2.59 -25.91 37.09
CA ASP A 181 -2.55 -26.84 38.21
C ASP A 181 -1.66 -28.04 37.91
N GLU A 182 -1.71 -28.58 36.69
CA GLU A 182 -0.82 -29.65 36.23
C GLU A 182 0.66 -29.21 36.25
N VAL A 183 0.96 -28.02 35.70
CA VAL A 183 2.32 -27.45 35.72
C VAL A 183 2.78 -27.22 37.16
N ARG A 184 1.91 -26.71 38.02
CA ARG A 184 2.20 -26.47 39.42
C ARG A 184 2.48 -27.77 40.17
N LYS A 185 1.67 -28.82 39.99
CA LYS A 185 1.92 -30.16 40.57
C LYS A 185 3.24 -30.74 40.10
N ARG A 186 3.55 -30.59 38.80
CA ARG A 186 4.84 -31.04 38.25
C ARG A 186 6.00 -30.31 38.91
N ARG A 187 5.88 -29.00 39.11
CA ARG A 187 6.89 -28.18 39.79
C ARG A 187 7.05 -28.61 41.25
N GLU A 188 5.96 -28.76 41.99
CA GLU A 188 5.96 -29.25 43.37
C GLU A 188 6.61 -30.65 43.48
N TYR A 189 6.33 -31.55 42.53
CA TYR A 189 6.98 -32.86 42.45
C TYR A 189 8.49 -32.75 42.24
N MET A 190 8.93 -31.90 41.31
CA MET A 190 10.36 -31.66 41.06
C MET A 190 11.06 -31.08 42.28
N ARG A 191 10.40 -30.16 43.00
CA ARG A 191 10.90 -29.58 44.25
C ARG A 191 11.11 -30.66 45.31
N ALA A 192 10.08 -31.49 45.53
CA ALA A 192 10.11 -32.53 46.56
C ALA A 192 11.19 -33.59 46.30
N HIS A 193 11.51 -33.85 45.03
CA HIS A 193 12.55 -34.81 44.65
C HIS A 193 13.93 -34.16 44.46
N GLY A 194 14.09 -32.87 44.75
CA GLY A 194 15.38 -32.15 44.62
C GLY A 194 15.89 -32.03 43.19
N ILE A 195 15.02 -32.18 42.18
CA ILE A 195 15.35 -32.06 40.75
C ILE A 195 15.14 -30.62 40.26
N GLU A 196 14.55 -29.74 41.08
CA GLU A 196 14.50 -28.29 40.79
C GLU A 196 15.94 -27.73 40.71
N HIS A 197 16.43 -27.43 39.51
CA HIS A 197 17.51 -26.46 39.35
C HIS A 197 16.96 -25.10 39.79
N GLU A 198 17.44 -24.60 40.93
CA GLU A 198 17.07 -23.33 41.55
C GLU A 198 17.54 -22.14 40.70
N GLY A 199 16.88 -21.93 39.55
CA GLY A 199 16.90 -20.67 38.82
C GLY A 199 15.68 -19.84 39.21
N PRO A 200 15.80 -18.53 39.55
CA PRO A 200 14.71 -17.78 40.20
C PRO A 200 13.46 -17.58 39.33
N TYR A 201 13.51 -17.90 38.03
CA TYR A 201 12.39 -17.71 37.10
C TYR A 201 12.43 -18.74 35.97
N GLY A 202 11.83 -19.94 36.17
CA GLY A 202 11.31 -20.81 35.08
C GLY A 202 12.22 -21.18 33.90
N LEU A 203 13.54 -21.03 34.01
CA LEU A 203 14.51 -21.14 32.91
C LEU A 203 15.57 -22.18 33.30
N GLY A 204 15.15 -23.43 33.45
CA GLY A 204 16.02 -24.57 33.76
C GLY A 204 16.23 -25.53 32.59
N THR A 205 15.97 -25.10 31.36
CA THR A 205 16.34 -25.84 30.14
C THR A 205 17.34 -25.02 29.35
N VAL A 206 18.31 -25.67 28.70
CA VAL A 206 19.33 -25.04 27.83
C VAL A 206 18.72 -24.09 26.78
N GLU A 207 17.48 -24.36 26.37
CA GLU A 207 16.67 -23.56 25.44
C GLU A 207 16.20 -22.20 26.01
N GLY A 208 16.11 -22.08 27.34
CA GLY A 208 15.70 -20.85 28.03
C GLY A 208 16.77 -19.76 28.01
N ASP A 209 18.05 -20.14 28.03
CA ASP A 209 19.16 -19.20 27.99
C ASP A 209 19.34 -18.59 26.59
N GLU A 210 19.06 -19.36 25.55
CA GLU A 210 18.98 -18.84 24.17
C GLU A 210 17.81 -17.89 23.97
N TYR A 211 16.65 -18.19 24.58
CA TYR A 211 15.48 -17.30 24.53
C TYR A 211 15.73 -15.97 25.25
N ARG A 212 16.52 -15.99 26.35
CA ARG A 212 16.94 -14.76 27.05
C ARG A 212 17.79 -13.86 26.18
N LYS A 213 18.82 -14.42 25.53
CA LYS A 213 19.68 -13.65 24.62
C LYS A 213 18.86 -12.99 23.51
N LYS A 214 17.92 -13.73 22.90
CA LYS A 214 17.02 -13.18 21.88
C LYS A 214 16.12 -12.06 22.38
N MET A 215 15.55 -12.21 23.59
CA MET A 215 14.70 -11.16 24.18
C MET A 215 15.48 -9.91 24.58
N GLU A 216 16.72 -10.09 25.06
CA GLU A 216 17.63 -8.98 25.36
C GLU A 216 18.03 -8.25 24.07
N GLU A 217 18.39 -8.99 23.03
CA GLU A 217 18.67 -8.45 21.69
C GLU A 217 17.46 -7.69 21.10
N GLU A 218 16.24 -8.23 21.22
CA GLU A 218 15.01 -7.57 20.76
C GLU A 218 14.72 -6.28 21.55
N ARG A 219 14.96 -6.27 22.86
CA ARG A 219 14.80 -5.07 23.70
C ARG A 219 15.82 -4.00 23.38
N GLU A 220 17.07 -4.38 23.16
CA GLU A 220 18.11 -3.45 22.72
C GLU A 220 17.75 -2.87 21.35
N HIS A 221 17.30 -3.71 20.41
CA HIS A 221 16.87 -3.24 19.08
C HIS A 221 15.69 -2.26 19.16
N LEU A 222 14.69 -2.53 19.99
CA LEU A 222 13.57 -1.63 20.24
C LEU A 222 14.03 -0.30 20.86
N SER A 223 14.96 -0.35 21.82
CA SER A 223 15.51 0.86 22.44
C SER A 223 16.32 1.71 21.45
N LEU A 224 17.06 1.09 20.55
CA LEU A 224 17.79 1.75 19.47
C LEU A 224 16.82 2.38 18.44
N GLU A 225 15.73 1.69 18.10
CA GLU A 225 14.69 2.25 17.23
C GLU A 225 13.97 3.45 17.87
N GLU A 226 13.70 3.40 19.17
CA GLU A 226 13.10 4.52 19.91
C GLU A 226 14.05 5.73 19.94
N GLN A 227 15.33 5.52 20.21
CA GLN A 227 16.35 6.57 20.16
C GLN A 227 16.46 7.19 18.76
N ALA A 228 16.49 6.38 17.70
CA ALA A 228 16.52 6.87 16.32
C ALA A 228 15.27 7.68 15.95
N ARG A 229 14.08 7.26 16.42
CA ARG A 229 12.84 8.02 16.25
C ARG A 229 12.88 9.34 16.99
N GLU A 230 13.42 9.38 18.21
CA GLU A 230 13.59 10.62 18.95
C GLU A 230 14.54 11.60 18.24
N GLU A 231 15.66 11.11 17.70
CA GLU A 231 16.60 11.93 16.94
C GLU A 231 15.99 12.48 15.65
N LEU A 232 15.20 11.68 14.93
CA LEU A 232 14.43 12.15 13.78
C LEU A 232 13.41 13.23 14.17
N VAL A 233 12.69 13.05 15.28
CA VAL A 233 11.77 14.07 15.79
C VAL A 233 12.51 15.35 16.20
N ARG A 234 13.69 15.24 16.83
CA ARG A 234 14.53 16.40 17.17
C ARG A 234 15.03 17.13 15.92
N SER A 235 15.48 16.40 14.89
CA SER A 235 15.93 17.01 13.64
C SER A 235 14.80 17.69 12.86
N LEU A 236 13.60 17.08 12.82
CA LEU A 236 12.41 17.69 12.23
C LEU A 236 11.97 18.95 12.99
N ARG A 237 12.02 18.94 14.33
CA ARG A 237 11.74 20.13 15.14
C ARG A 237 12.75 21.24 14.87
N ALA A 238 14.03 20.91 14.72
CA ALA A 238 15.07 21.88 14.38
C ALA A 238 14.88 22.45 12.95
N GLN A 239 14.49 21.61 11.97
CA GLN A 239 14.15 22.08 10.62
C GLN A 239 12.94 23.01 10.64
N ARG A 240 11.86 22.64 11.34
CA ARG A 240 10.67 23.49 11.48
C ARG A 240 10.97 24.81 12.20
N ALA A 241 11.85 24.81 13.20
CA ALA A 241 12.28 26.04 13.87
C ALA A 241 13.04 26.96 12.90
N ARG A 242 13.93 26.40 12.05
CA ARG A 242 14.61 27.15 10.99
C ARG A 242 13.62 27.67 9.94
N GLU A 243 12.63 26.88 9.56
CA GLU A 243 11.57 27.33 8.65
C GLU A 243 10.73 28.45 9.27
N GLN A 244 10.39 28.35 10.56
CA GLN A 244 9.69 29.42 11.29
C GLN A 244 10.54 30.68 11.39
N GLU A 245 11.84 30.58 11.64
CA GLU A 245 12.76 31.71 11.64
C GLU A 245 12.83 32.39 10.27
N ILE A 246 12.82 31.62 9.18
CA ILE A 246 12.73 32.14 7.81
C ILE A 246 11.38 32.83 7.56
N LEU A 247 10.28 32.28 8.07
CA LEU A 247 8.94 32.87 7.95
C LEU A 247 8.79 34.15 8.78
N ASP A 248 9.40 34.21 9.95
CA ASP A 248 9.43 35.40 10.81
C ASP A 248 10.33 36.49 10.21
N ALA A 249 11.38 36.12 9.48
CA ALA A 249 12.21 37.04 8.70
C ALA A 249 11.47 37.69 7.50
N ASP A 250 10.35 37.09 7.06
CA ASP A 250 9.46 37.65 6.03
C ASP A 250 8.40 38.63 6.60
N GLU A 251 8.35 38.84 7.93
CA GLU A 251 7.46 39.82 8.56
C GLU A 251 8.14 41.20 8.69
N VAL A 252 7.63 42.20 7.95
CA VAL A 252 8.07 43.60 8.09
C VAL A 252 7.19 44.31 9.11
N ARG A 253 7.81 44.97 10.10
CA ARG A 253 7.10 45.76 11.12
C ARG A 253 6.59 47.07 10.50
N GLY A 254 5.27 47.25 10.44
CA GLY A 254 4.66 48.48 9.96
C GLY A 254 4.85 49.64 10.93
N PHE A 255 4.67 50.87 10.43
CA PHE A 255 4.79 52.12 11.20
C PHE A 255 3.86 52.17 12.43
N ASP A 256 2.71 51.50 12.36
CA ASP A 256 1.69 51.45 13.43
C ASP A 256 1.96 50.34 14.47
N GLY A 257 3.08 49.62 14.38
CA GLY A 257 3.46 48.54 15.30
C GLY A 257 2.81 47.18 15.03
N GLU A 258 1.87 47.09 14.10
CA GLU A 258 1.24 45.83 13.69
C GLU A 258 2.16 44.97 12.80
N ARG A 259 2.21 43.66 13.09
CA ARG A 259 2.91 42.67 12.27
C ARG A 259 2.04 42.33 11.05
N ARG A 260 2.51 42.63 9.84
CA ARG A 260 1.80 42.31 8.59
C ARG A 260 2.58 41.28 7.80
N LYS A 261 1.96 40.12 7.56
CA LYS A 261 2.52 39.08 6.67
C LYS A 261 2.51 39.60 5.23
N VAL A 262 3.69 39.61 4.60
CA VAL A 262 3.81 39.95 3.18
C VAL A 262 3.08 38.89 2.37
N LYS A 263 1.98 39.28 1.69
CA LYS A 263 1.22 38.37 0.82
C LYS A 263 2.05 38.08 -0.44
N LYS A 264 2.81 36.98 -0.41
CA LYS A 264 3.52 36.43 -1.56
C LYS A 264 2.51 35.78 -2.52
N TRP A 265 1.99 36.57 -3.45
CA TRP A 265 1.16 36.05 -4.53
C TRP A 265 2.08 35.47 -5.61
N PHE A 266 1.88 34.19 -5.94
CA PHE A 266 2.53 33.51 -7.08
C PHE A 266 4.08 33.40 -7.07
N GLY A 267 4.69 33.20 -5.90
CA GLY A 267 6.04 32.59 -5.83
C GLY A 267 7.17 33.39 -6.52
N ILE A 268 7.05 34.71 -6.55
CA ILE A 268 8.13 35.62 -6.96
C ILE A 268 8.52 36.42 -5.71
N TRP A 269 9.83 36.52 -5.48
CA TRP A 269 10.45 37.28 -4.39
C TRP A 269 10.12 38.77 -4.51
#